data_AF-A0A930F090-F1
#
_entry.id   AF-A0A930F090-F1
#
_cell.length_a   1.000
_cell.length_b   1.000
_cell.length_c   1.000
_cell.angle_alpha   90.00
_cell.angle_beta   90.00
_cell.angle_gamma   90.00
#
_symmetry.space_group_name_H-M   'P 1'
#
loop_
_entity.id
_entity.type
_entity.pdbx_description
1 polymer ?
#
loop_
_entity_poly.entity_id
_entity_poly.type
_entity_poly.pdbx_seq_one_letter_code
_entity_poly.pdbx_strand_id
1 'polypeptide(L)'
;DTNSSNLKNNYANVKLWNYKWKKFADTGLQFCGLIMGDHSKTAINTQLNTGTVVGVAANIFKSGFPPNLVNSFSWGGMKDDEKYNLDKAFETIEKVMARRKVDLTDEDRVILSHLYNK
;
A
#
# COMPACT_ATOMS: atom_id res chain seq x y z
N ASP A 1 -12.16 -10.33 6.19
CA ASP A 1 -11.63 -10.79 4.89
C ASP A 1 -10.94 -9.62 4.19
N THR A 2 -10.01 -9.88 3.29
CA THR A 2 -9.45 -8.90 2.33
C THR A 2 -9.16 -9.66 1.05
N ASN A 3 -9.73 -9.20 -0.04
CA ASN A 3 -9.77 -9.92 -1.31
C ASN A 3 -8.89 -9.19 -2.32
N SER A 4 -8.06 -9.92 -3.05
CA SER A 4 -7.26 -9.36 -4.14
C SER A 4 -7.41 -10.22 -5.38
N SER A 5 -7.79 -9.58 -6.49
CA SER A 5 -7.75 -10.24 -7.79
C SER A 5 -6.33 -10.25 -8.36
N ASN A 6 -5.97 -11.31 -9.08
CA ASN A 6 -4.69 -11.43 -9.79
C ASN A 6 -4.84 -11.59 -11.30
N LEU A 7 -6.07 -11.65 -11.83
CA LEU A 7 -6.36 -11.82 -13.25
C LEU A 7 -7.29 -10.69 -13.71
N LYS A 8 -7.04 -10.12 -14.90
CA LYS A 8 -7.97 -9.17 -15.50
C LYS A 8 -9.12 -9.91 -16.18
N ASN A 9 -10.33 -9.34 -16.14
CA ASN A 9 -11.51 -9.95 -16.77
C ASN A 9 -11.36 -10.18 -18.29
N ASN A 10 -10.47 -9.43 -18.94
CA ASN A 10 -10.18 -9.57 -20.36
C ASN A 10 -8.93 -10.42 -20.67
N TYR A 11 -8.36 -11.11 -19.67
CA TYR A 11 -7.19 -12.00 -19.80
C TYR A 11 -5.91 -11.35 -20.36
N ALA A 12 -5.88 -10.02 -20.50
CA ALA A 12 -4.69 -9.29 -20.93
C ALA A 12 -3.63 -9.24 -19.82
N ASN A 13 -2.39 -8.95 -20.20
CA ASN A 13 -1.30 -8.76 -19.24
C ASN A 13 -1.64 -7.70 -18.19
N VAL A 14 -1.26 -7.97 -16.95
CA VAL A 14 -1.42 -7.06 -15.83
C VAL A 14 -0.40 -5.93 -15.94
N LYS A 15 -0.81 -4.73 -15.53
CA LYS A 15 0.10 -3.58 -15.41
C LYS A 15 0.23 -3.21 -13.95
N LEU A 16 1.44 -2.90 -13.50
CA LEU A 16 1.72 -2.41 -12.14
C LEU A 16 2.29 -1.00 -12.19
N TRP A 17 2.09 -0.23 -11.12
CA TRP A 17 2.75 1.06 -10.97
C TRP A 17 4.26 0.86 -10.82
N ASN A 18 5.04 1.50 -11.68
CA ASN A 18 6.49 1.49 -11.63
C ASN A 18 7.01 2.78 -10.98
N TYR A 19 7.60 2.67 -9.79
CA TYR A 19 8.12 3.83 -9.04
C TYR A 19 9.30 4.55 -9.73
N LYS A 20 10.09 3.85 -10.56
CA LYS A 20 11.22 4.45 -11.30
C LYS A 20 10.74 5.35 -12.43
N TRP A 21 9.75 4.89 -13.20
CA TRP A 21 9.23 5.61 -14.37
C TRP A 21 7.97 6.43 -14.10
N LYS A 22 7.40 6.33 -12.90
CA LYS A 22 6.16 7.01 -12.49
C LYS A 22 5.00 6.77 -13.48
N LYS A 23 4.85 5.52 -13.93
CA LYS A 23 3.75 5.09 -14.82
C LYS A 23 3.39 3.63 -14.58
N PHE A 24 2.19 3.24 -14.99
CA PHE A 24 1.83 1.83 -15.09
C PHE A 24 2.62 1.16 -16.23
N ALA A 25 3.39 0.14 -15.88
CA ALA A 25 4.20 -0.64 -16.82
C ALA A 25 3.59 -2.04 -16.97
N ASP A 26 3.69 -2.59 -18.18
CA ASP A 26 3.34 -3.99 -18.44
C ASP A 26 4.29 -4.92 -17.68
N THR A 27 3.74 -5.89 -16.96
CA THR A 27 4.53 -6.89 -16.23
C THR A 27 4.94 -8.07 -17.12
N GLY A 28 4.28 -8.25 -18.27
CA GLY A 28 4.40 -9.46 -19.09
C GLY A 28 3.67 -10.68 -18.51
N LEU A 29 2.96 -10.52 -17.39
CA LEU A 29 2.28 -11.61 -16.68
C LEU A 29 0.76 -11.50 -16.85
N GLN A 30 0.10 -12.62 -17.13
CA GLN A 30 -1.36 -12.72 -17.11
C GLN A 30 -1.91 -12.76 -15.67
N PHE A 31 -1.16 -13.36 -14.75
CA PHE A 31 -1.48 -13.44 -13.33
C PHE A 31 -0.53 -12.57 -12.50
N CYS A 32 -1.02 -11.46 -11.97
CA CYS A 32 -0.28 -10.59 -11.07
C CYS A 32 -1.26 -9.82 -10.18
N GLY A 33 -1.18 -10.05 -8.87
CA GLY A 33 -2.11 -9.51 -7.88
C GLY A 33 -1.62 -8.22 -7.23
N LEU A 34 -1.87 -8.14 -5.94
CA LEU A 34 -1.47 -7.04 -5.08
C LEU A 34 0.04 -7.02 -4.80
N ILE A 35 0.64 -5.84 -4.85
CA ILE A 35 1.91 -5.52 -4.19
C ILE A 35 1.63 -4.50 -3.10
N MET A 36 1.95 -4.83 -1.85
CA MET A 36 1.60 -4.00 -0.69
C MET A 36 2.84 -3.70 0.14
N GLY A 37 3.08 -2.40 0.36
CA GLY A 37 4.17 -1.92 1.18
C GLY A 37 3.98 -2.21 2.67
N ASP A 38 5.08 -2.16 3.40
CA ASP A 38 5.11 -2.48 4.82
C ASP A 38 4.21 -1.56 5.64
N HIS A 39 3.74 -2.09 6.77
CA HIS A 39 2.87 -1.40 7.72
C HIS A 39 1.52 -0.89 7.17
N SER A 40 1.18 -1.20 5.93
CA SER A 40 -0.13 -0.89 5.36
C SER A 40 -1.21 -1.84 5.89
N LYS A 41 -2.45 -1.37 5.92
CA LYS A 41 -3.59 -2.05 6.53
C LYS A 41 -4.84 -1.85 5.69
N THR A 42 -5.68 -2.87 5.64
CA THR A 42 -6.98 -2.85 4.98
C THR A 42 -8.09 -3.00 6.01
N ALA A 43 -9.24 -2.40 5.74
CA ALA A 43 -10.47 -2.67 6.46
C ALA A 43 -11.01 -4.06 6.10
N ILE A 44 -11.93 -4.53 6.92
CA ILE A 44 -12.68 -5.77 6.68
C ILE A 44 -13.42 -5.64 5.34
N ASN A 45 -13.30 -6.68 4.51
CA ASN A 45 -13.90 -6.83 3.19
C ASN A 45 -13.41 -5.80 2.16
N THR A 46 -12.16 -5.32 2.32
CA THR A 46 -11.50 -4.51 1.29
C THR A 46 -11.29 -5.36 0.04
N GLN A 47 -11.67 -4.82 -1.13
CA GLN A 47 -11.58 -5.47 -2.43
C GLN A 47 -10.53 -4.75 -3.30
N LEU A 48 -9.38 -5.38 -3.51
CA LEU A 48 -8.27 -4.82 -4.27
C LEU A 48 -8.28 -5.34 -5.71
N ASN A 49 -8.23 -4.41 -6.66
CA ASN A 49 -8.20 -4.71 -8.08
C ASN A 49 -6.91 -5.42 -8.51
N THR A 50 -6.97 -6.11 -9.65
CA THR A 50 -5.80 -6.75 -10.27
C THR A 50 -4.70 -5.76 -10.55
N GLY A 51 -3.47 -6.07 -10.11
CA GLY A 51 -2.34 -5.19 -10.28
C GLY A 51 -2.41 -3.91 -9.42
N THR A 52 -2.96 -4.00 -8.22
CA THR A 52 -2.94 -2.88 -7.27
C THR A 52 -1.58 -2.79 -6.59
N VAL A 53 -1.02 -1.58 -6.52
CA VAL A 53 0.19 -1.26 -5.75
C VAL A 53 -0.19 -0.35 -4.59
N VAL A 54 0.08 -0.79 -3.37
CA VAL A 54 -0.16 -0.03 -2.14
C VAL A 54 1.19 0.39 -1.56
N GLY A 55 1.34 1.68 -1.27
CA GLY A 55 2.54 2.23 -0.63
C GLY A 55 2.72 1.77 0.81
N VAL A 56 3.73 2.35 1.49
CA VAL A 56 4.07 2.03 2.89
C VAL A 56 3.14 2.78 3.83
N ALA A 57 2.76 2.17 4.96
CA ALA A 57 1.96 2.76 6.03
C ALA A 57 0.60 3.36 5.57
N ALA A 58 0.02 2.85 4.49
CA ALA A 58 -1.30 3.24 4.02
C ALA A 58 -2.41 2.53 4.82
N ASN A 59 -3.47 3.25 5.16
CA ASN A 59 -4.67 2.71 5.80
C ASN A 59 -5.83 2.80 4.83
N ILE A 60 -6.30 1.67 4.32
CA ILE A 60 -7.37 1.56 3.33
C ILE A 60 -8.64 1.14 4.05
N PHE A 61 -9.53 2.08 4.34
CA PHE A 61 -10.75 1.81 5.13
C PHE A 61 -12.03 2.40 4.56
N LYS A 62 -11.95 3.21 3.50
CA LYS A 62 -13.15 3.71 2.82
C LYS A 62 -13.79 2.58 2.00
N SER A 63 -15.11 2.66 1.87
CA SER A 63 -15.90 1.70 1.08
C SER A 63 -15.65 1.87 -0.42
N GLY A 64 -15.91 0.80 -1.18
CA GLY A 64 -15.72 0.76 -2.63
C GLY A 64 -14.41 0.10 -3.04
N PHE A 65 -14.00 0.33 -4.29
CA PHE A 65 -12.77 -0.21 -4.87
C PHE A 65 -11.66 0.83 -4.80
N PRO A 66 -10.57 0.59 -4.04
CA PRO A 66 -9.39 1.42 -4.08
C PRO A 66 -8.80 1.51 -5.50
N PRO A 67 -8.12 2.62 -5.84
CA PRO A 67 -7.38 2.73 -7.10
C PRO A 67 -6.26 1.69 -7.18
N ASN A 68 -5.83 1.37 -8.40
CA ASN A 68 -4.68 0.48 -8.66
C ASN A 68 -3.33 1.03 -8.15
N LEU A 69 -3.30 2.28 -7.66
CA LEU A 69 -2.18 2.85 -6.93
C LEU A 69 -2.71 3.58 -5.70
N VAL A 70 -2.34 3.10 -4.51
CA VAL A 70 -2.56 3.78 -3.24
C VAL A 70 -1.22 4.33 -2.74
N ASN A 71 -1.16 5.64 -2.50
CA ASN A 71 0.09 6.30 -2.09
C ASN A 71 0.54 5.87 -0.69
N SER A 72 1.85 5.96 -0.44
CA SER A 72 2.40 5.79 0.91
C SER A 72 1.73 6.78 1.87
N PHE A 73 1.47 6.31 3.08
CA PHE A 73 0.79 7.06 4.13
C PHE A 73 -0.60 7.56 3.73
N SER A 74 -1.31 6.91 2.80
CA SER A 74 -2.71 7.27 2.55
C SER A 74 -3.58 6.99 3.79
N TRP A 75 -4.48 7.92 4.13
CA TRP A 75 -5.45 7.77 5.21
C TRP A 75 -6.88 7.71 4.66
N GLY A 76 -7.28 6.52 4.23
CA GLY A 76 -8.59 6.19 3.66
C GLY A 76 -8.49 5.24 2.48
N GLY A 77 -7.41 5.33 1.71
CA GLY A 77 -7.09 4.43 0.60
C GLY A 77 -7.66 4.83 -0.77
N MET A 78 -8.20 6.03 -0.91
CA MET A 78 -8.72 6.59 -2.16
C MET A 78 -7.78 7.63 -2.77
N LYS A 79 -8.06 7.99 -4.03
CA LYS A 79 -7.40 9.11 -4.68
C LYS A 79 -7.71 10.40 -3.90
N ASP A 80 -6.68 11.21 -3.67
CA ASP A 80 -6.78 12.51 -2.97
C ASP A 80 -7.11 12.42 -1.47
N ASP A 81 -6.97 11.25 -0.86
CA ASP A 81 -7.05 11.11 0.60
C ASP A 81 -5.89 11.80 1.32
N GLU A 82 -6.15 12.19 2.56
CA GLU A 82 -5.17 12.81 3.44
C GLU A 82 -3.95 11.90 3.65
N LYS A 83 -2.78 12.52 3.88
CA LYS A 83 -1.63 11.79 4.40
C LYS A 83 -1.84 11.49 5.88
N TYR A 84 -1.68 10.23 6.24
CA TYR A 84 -1.65 9.75 7.62
C TYR A 84 -0.58 10.52 8.38
N ASN A 85 -0.90 11.01 9.57
CA ASN A 85 0.06 11.74 10.39
C ASN A 85 1.27 10.84 10.73
N LEU A 86 2.48 11.36 10.48
CA LEU A 86 3.72 10.60 10.60
C LEU A 86 3.99 10.13 12.04
N ASP A 87 3.77 10.98 13.04
CA ASP A 87 4.00 10.62 14.45
C ASP A 87 3.05 9.50 14.88
N LYS A 88 1.77 9.60 14.50
CA LYS A 88 0.78 8.52 14.73
C LYS A 88 1.14 7.24 13.99
N ALA A 89 1.74 7.34 12.80
CA ALA A 89 2.25 6.19 12.08
C ALA A 89 3.39 5.53 12.86
N PHE A 90 4.33 6.30 13.39
CA PHE A 90 5.41 5.76 14.24
C PHE A 90 4.89 5.07 15.49
N GLU A 91 3.95 5.68 16.23
CA GLU A 91 3.34 5.05 17.41
C GLU A 91 2.71 3.68 17.06
N THR A 92 2.07 3.59 15.89
CA THR A 92 1.45 2.35 15.43
C THR A 92 2.49 1.32 15.01
N ILE A 93 3.51 1.75 14.28
CA ILE A 93 4.59 0.90 13.77
C ILE A 93 5.38 0.32 14.94
N GLU A 94 5.73 1.13 15.94
CA GLU A 94 6.42 0.72 17.16
C GLU A 94 5.64 -0.38 17.90
N LYS A 95 4.33 -0.20 18.11
CA LYS A 95 3.46 -1.23 18.70
C LYS A 95 3.42 -2.52 17.86
N VAL A 96 3.37 -2.40 16.54
CA VAL A 96 3.33 -3.55 15.61
C VAL A 96 4.65 -4.34 15.65
N MET A 97 5.79 -3.65 15.68
CA MET A 97 7.12 -4.25 15.73
C MET A 97 7.40 -4.86 17.11
N ALA A 98 7.07 -4.15 18.19
CA ALA A 98 7.24 -4.64 19.57
C ALA A 98 6.46 -5.94 19.82
N ARG A 99 5.27 -6.10 19.23
CA ARG A 99 4.51 -7.37 19.26
C ARG A 99 5.31 -8.55 18.69
N ARG A 100 6.19 -8.29 17.73
CA ARG A 100 7.10 -9.27 17.11
C ARG A 100 8.47 -9.34 17.80
N LYS A 101 8.65 -8.64 18.94
CA LYS A 101 9.92 -8.50 19.67
C LYS A 101 11.03 -7.86 18.83
N VAL A 102 10.65 -6.90 17.99
CA VAL A 102 11.57 -6.08 17.19
C VAL A 102 11.35 -4.62 17.58
N ASP A 103 12.43 -3.89 17.81
CA ASP A 103 12.35 -2.47 18.15
C ASP A 103 12.33 -1.62 16.88
N LEU A 104 11.58 -0.51 16.90
CA LEU A 104 11.61 0.49 15.83
C LEU A 104 12.86 1.36 16.00
N THR A 105 13.84 1.17 15.12
CA THR A 105 15.14 1.85 15.21
C THR A 105 15.09 3.30 14.70
N ASP A 106 16.12 4.08 14.99
CA ASP A 106 16.25 5.43 14.43
C ASP A 106 16.47 5.39 12.92
N GLU A 107 17.18 4.38 12.41
CA GLU A 107 17.35 4.14 10.98
C GLU A 107 16.00 3.88 10.29
N ASP A 108 15.12 3.08 10.89
CA ASP A 108 13.77 2.84 10.38
C ASP A 108 12.98 4.15 10.32
N ARG A 109 13.05 4.98 11.37
CA ARG A 109 12.39 6.29 11.43
C ARG A 109 12.88 7.20 10.30
N VAL A 110 14.19 7.24 10.05
CA VAL A 110 14.77 8.01 8.93
C VAL A 110 14.26 7.53 7.58
N ILE A 111 14.21 6.22 7.34
CA ILE A 111 13.70 5.64 6.07
C ILE A 111 12.23 6.00 5.88
N LEU A 112 11.40 5.81 6.90
CA LEU A 112 9.97 6.10 6.87
C LEU A 112 9.70 7.60 6.67
N SER A 113 10.43 8.49 7.35
CA SER A 113 10.37 9.94 7.15
C SER A 113 10.78 10.35 5.74
N HIS A 114 11.78 9.71 5.14
CA HIS A 114 12.16 9.96 3.75
C HIS A 114 11.03 9.58 2.78
N LEU A 115 10.38 8.42 3.00
CA LEU A 115 9.23 7.99 2.20
C LEU A 115 8.01 8.89 2.39
N TYR A 116 7.84 9.45 3.60
CA TYR A 116 6.74 10.37 3.92
C TYR A 116 6.82 11.68 3.13
N ASN A 117 8.03 12.19 2.94
CA ASN A 117 8.28 13.50 2.32
C ASN A 117 8.45 13.45 0.79
N LYS A 118 8.43 12.25 0.19
CA LYS A 118 8.32 12.07 -1.27
C LYS A 118 6.89 12.28 -1.77
#